data_AF-A0AAV8HMM5-F1
#
_entry.id   AF-A0AAV8HMM5-F1
#
_cell.length_a   1.000
_cell.length_b   1.000
_cell.length_c   1.000
_cell.angle_alpha   90.00
_cell.angle_beta   90.00
_cell.angle_gamma   90.00
#
_symmetry.space_group_name_H-M   'P 1'
#
loop_
_entity.id
_entity.type
_entity.pdbx_description
1 polymer ?
#
loop_
_entity_poly.entity_id
_entity_poly.type
_entity_poly.pdbx_seq_one_letter_code
_entity_poly.pdbx_strand_id
1 'polypeptide(L)'
;MSFLMLESLLSAFGPSAEAAALEGSKDFMKKLCDKYGIPTAKYQTFTNPDDAKAYVKEQGAPIVVKADGLAAGKGVVVAMKLSEAITAIDSMLVQGSFGSSGSLIIIEEFLEGEEVSFFALVDGETALPLESAQDHKRVGDGDTGPNTGGMGAYSPAPVLTKDLQLVVMETIILPTVKGMAAEGCKFIGVLYAGLMIEKKTGLPKLIEYNVRFGDPECQLLMMRLESDLAQALLAACRGQLGQVSLAWSSEPALVVVIRGGASTVAQEGQAHAVFCILKGIL
;
A
#
# COMPACT_ATOMS: atom_id res chain seq x y z
N MET A 1 -10.12 -15.20 -10.40
CA MET A 1 -10.64 -16.09 -9.33
C MET A 1 -11.87 -15.51 -8.63
N SER A 2 -11.94 -14.19 -8.38
CA SER A 2 -13.11 -13.53 -7.77
C SER A 2 -14.41 -13.64 -8.58
N PHE A 3 -14.37 -13.44 -9.91
CA PHE A 3 -15.56 -13.56 -10.78
C PHE A 3 -16.23 -14.96 -10.74
N LEU A 4 -15.43 -16.03 -10.61
CA LEU A 4 -15.93 -17.42 -10.54
C LEU A 4 -16.62 -17.75 -9.20
N MET A 5 -16.27 -17.05 -8.12
CA MET A 5 -16.86 -17.30 -6.81
C MET A 5 -18.21 -16.58 -6.65
N LEU A 6 -18.38 -15.41 -7.29
CA LEU A 6 -19.63 -14.63 -7.28
C LEU A 6 -20.81 -15.36 -7.95
N GLU A 7 -20.55 -16.24 -8.93
CA GLU A 7 -21.58 -17.09 -9.55
C GLU A 7 -21.94 -18.33 -8.71
N SER A 8 -21.19 -18.61 -7.64
CA SER A 8 -21.45 -19.69 -6.71
C SER A 8 -22.07 -19.16 -5.40
N LEU A 9 -22.83 -19.97 -4.67
CA LEU A 9 -23.42 -19.61 -3.36
C LEU A 9 -22.36 -19.40 -2.23
N LEU A 10 -21.10 -19.15 -2.57
CA LEU A 10 -19.98 -18.96 -1.65
C LEU A 10 -19.68 -17.48 -1.49
N SER A 11 -19.87 -16.95 -0.27
CA SER A 11 -19.37 -15.63 0.08
C SER A 11 -17.84 -15.62 0.06
N ALA A 12 -17.24 -14.77 -0.78
CA ALA A 12 -15.81 -14.58 -0.86
C ALA A 12 -15.44 -13.18 -0.33
N PHE A 13 -14.46 -13.12 0.56
CA PHE A 13 -13.93 -11.85 1.06
C PHE A 13 -12.70 -11.44 0.24
N GLY A 14 -12.79 -10.27 -0.40
CA GLY A 14 -11.75 -9.71 -1.25
C GLY A 14 -12.32 -9.04 -2.49
N PRO A 15 -11.54 -8.18 -3.15
CA PRO A 15 -12.04 -7.36 -4.25
C PRO A 15 -12.38 -8.19 -5.49
N SER A 16 -13.22 -7.65 -6.35
CA SER A 16 -13.34 -8.12 -7.73
C SER A 16 -12.03 -7.89 -8.50
N ALA A 17 -11.87 -8.51 -9.67
CA ALA A 17 -10.69 -8.27 -10.50
C ALA A 17 -10.60 -6.80 -10.93
N GLU A 18 -11.75 -6.18 -11.21
CA GLU A 18 -11.90 -4.78 -11.57
C GLU A 18 -11.54 -3.87 -10.38
N ALA A 19 -12.04 -4.19 -9.18
CA ALA A 19 -11.71 -3.43 -7.98
C ALA A 19 -10.24 -3.60 -7.54
N ALA A 20 -9.63 -4.75 -7.83
CA ALA A 20 -8.21 -5.01 -7.58
C ALA A 20 -7.27 -4.18 -8.46
N ALA A 21 -7.78 -3.50 -9.49
CA ALA A 21 -7.01 -2.55 -10.30
C ALA A 21 -6.41 -1.41 -9.45
N LEU A 22 -6.94 -1.12 -8.25
CA LEU A 22 -6.33 -0.18 -7.31
C LEU A 22 -4.87 -0.52 -6.94
N GLU A 23 -4.53 -1.81 -6.80
CA GLU A 23 -3.15 -2.28 -6.60
C GLU A 23 -2.51 -2.63 -7.97
N GLY A 24 -3.31 -3.19 -8.88
CA GLY A 24 -2.86 -3.72 -10.16
C GLY A 24 -2.53 -2.69 -11.24
N SER A 25 -2.95 -1.43 -11.10
CA SER A 25 -2.56 -0.32 -11.97
C SER A 25 -2.48 0.97 -11.16
N LYS A 26 -1.26 1.50 -11.05
CA LYS A 26 -1.00 2.76 -10.40
C LYS A 26 -1.59 3.93 -11.21
N ASP A 27 -1.66 3.82 -12.54
CA ASP A 27 -2.29 4.83 -13.40
C ASP A 27 -3.79 4.91 -13.11
N PHE A 28 -4.46 3.76 -12.99
CA PHE A 28 -5.87 3.71 -12.57
C PHE A 28 -6.08 4.38 -11.21
N MET A 29 -5.27 4.01 -10.21
CA MET A 29 -5.34 4.59 -8.86
C MET A 29 -5.13 6.11 -8.88
N LYS A 30 -4.14 6.60 -9.63
CA LYS A 30 -3.84 8.03 -9.69
C LYS A 30 -4.93 8.84 -10.41
N LYS A 31 -5.51 8.32 -11.50
CA LYS A 31 -6.67 8.93 -12.17
C LYS A 31 -7.89 8.99 -11.27
N LEU A 32 -8.13 7.95 -10.47
CA LEU A 32 -9.17 7.97 -9.45
C LEU A 32 -8.90 9.08 -8.43
N CYS A 33 -7.64 9.23 -7.99
CA CYS A 33 -7.26 10.28 -7.05
C CYS A 33 -7.55 11.68 -7.58
N ASP A 34 -7.17 11.97 -8.83
CA ASP A 34 -7.44 13.27 -9.44
C ASP A 34 -8.94 13.53 -9.58
N LYS A 35 -9.71 12.54 -10.04
CA LYS A 35 -11.15 12.66 -10.28
C LYS A 35 -11.94 12.90 -8.99
N TYR A 36 -11.52 12.29 -7.88
CA TYR A 36 -12.24 12.33 -6.60
C TYR A 36 -11.56 13.20 -5.54
N GLY A 37 -10.50 13.94 -5.90
CA GLY A 37 -9.82 14.87 -5.01
C GLY A 37 -9.08 14.20 -3.84
N ILE A 38 -8.58 12.98 -4.05
CA ILE A 38 -7.82 12.24 -3.03
C ILE A 38 -6.38 12.78 -3.03
N PRO A 39 -5.83 13.22 -1.89
CA PRO A 39 -4.49 13.78 -1.82
C PRO A 39 -3.44 12.71 -2.11
N THR A 40 -2.65 12.93 -3.16
CA THR A 40 -1.52 12.08 -3.55
C THR A 40 -0.37 12.93 -4.10
N ALA A 41 0.78 12.32 -4.32
CA ALA A 41 1.90 12.98 -5.01
C ALA A 41 1.49 13.40 -6.43
N LYS A 42 1.81 14.65 -6.80
CA LYS A 42 1.75 15.10 -8.20
C LYS A 42 2.49 14.12 -9.09
N TYR A 43 1.92 13.80 -10.24
CA TYR A 43 2.46 12.77 -11.11
C TYR A 43 2.20 13.07 -12.58
N GLN A 44 2.94 12.37 -13.44
CA GLN A 44 2.60 12.22 -14.85
C GLN A 44 2.98 10.83 -15.34
N THR A 45 2.25 10.32 -16.33
CA THR A 45 2.47 8.98 -16.91
C THR A 45 3.12 9.06 -18.28
N PHE A 46 3.95 8.06 -18.59
CA PHE A 46 4.72 8.02 -19.83
C PHE A 46 4.82 6.60 -20.37
N THR A 47 4.71 6.47 -21.69
CA THR A 47 5.04 5.26 -22.46
C THR A 47 6.24 5.48 -23.37
N ASN A 48 6.58 6.74 -23.67
CA ASN A 48 7.76 7.13 -24.44
C ASN A 48 8.91 7.51 -23.49
N PRO A 49 10.10 6.88 -23.61
CA PRO A 49 11.22 7.16 -22.74
C PRO A 49 11.84 8.55 -22.93
N ASP A 50 11.80 9.12 -24.13
CA ASP A 50 12.37 10.45 -24.39
C ASP A 50 11.51 11.55 -23.76
N ASP A 51 10.18 11.42 -23.85
CA ASP A 51 9.24 12.33 -23.17
C ASP A 51 9.39 12.25 -21.65
N ALA A 52 9.51 11.03 -21.11
CA ALA A 52 9.78 10.82 -19.68
C ALA A 52 11.10 11.47 -19.25
N LYS A 53 12.17 11.32 -20.04
CA LYS A 53 13.49 11.92 -19.76
C LYS A 53 13.45 13.45 -19.84
N ALA A 54 12.67 14.01 -20.77
CA ALA A 54 12.47 15.45 -20.87
C ALA A 54 11.76 15.99 -19.61
N TYR A 55 10.70 15.30 -19.16
CA TYR A 55 9.96 15.67 -17.96
C TYR A 55 10.84 15.64 -16.70
N VAL A 56 11.62 14.59 -16.46
CA VAL A 56 12.50 14.56 -15.27
C VAL A 56 13.62 15.62 -15.31
N LYS A 57 14.08 16.02 -16.51
CA LYS A 57 15.05 17.12 -16.66
C LYS A 57 14.43 18.47 -16.29
N GLU A 58 13.14 18.66 -16.58
CA GLU A 58 12.40 19.87 -16.21
C GLU A 58 12.09 19.91 -14.70
N GLN A 59 11.61 18.79 -14.14
CA GLN A 59 11.24 18.72 -12.72
C GLN A 59 12.44 18.69 -11.76
N GLY A 60 13.55 18.07 -12.17
CA GLY A 60 14.71 17.85 -11.31
C GLY A 60 14.58 16.65 -10.37
N ALA A 61 15.47 16.58 -9.38
CA ALA A 61 15.50 15.53 -8.35
C ALA A 61 15.50 16.17 -6.94
N PRO A 62 15.00 15.49 -5.89
CA PRO A 62 14.55 14.10 -5.87
C PRO A 62 13.20 13.87 -6.58
N ILE A 63 13.05 12.72 -7.23
CA ILE A 63 11.84 12.33 -7.97
C ILE A 63 11.65 10.81 -7.92
N VAL A 64 10.41 10.33 -8.02
CA VAL A 64 10.10 8.90 -7.92
C VAL A 64 9.66 8.38 -9.28
N VAL A 65 10.27 7.29 -9.75
CA VAL A 65 9.90 6.59 -10.99
C VAL A 65 9.33 5.23 -10.62
N LYS A 66 8.09 4.98 -11.02
CA LYS A 66 7.37 3.72 -10.74
C LYS A 66 6.93 3.06 -12.04
N ALA A 67 7.07 1.74 -12.12
CA ALA A 67 6.43 0.93 -13.16
C ALA A 67 4.94 0.77 -12.86
N ASP A 68 4.09 0.80 -13.89
CA ASP A 68 2.67 0.51 -13.72
C ASP A 68 2.44 -0.99 -13.48
N GLY A 69 1.50 -1.30 -12.59
CA GLY A 69 1.19 -2.66 -12.20
C GLY A 69 2.15 -3.34 -11.22
N LEU A 70 1.99 -4.66 -11.11
CA LEU A 70 2.61 -5.49 -10.07
C LEU A 70 4.04 -5.84 -10.46
N ALA A 71 5.00 -5.13 -9.85
CA ALA A 71 6.43 -5.35 -10.03
C ALA A 71 7.11 -5.99 -8.80
N ALA A 72 6.34 -6.73 -7.98
CA ALA A 72 6.80 -7.43 -6.78
C ALA A 72 7.67 -6.56 -5.84
N GLY A 73 7.30 -5.29 -5.64
CA GLY A 73 8.03 -4.34 -4.81
C GLY A 73 9.35 -3.81 -5.40
N LYS A 74 9.76 -4.26 -6.60
CA LYS A 74 11.02 -3.87 -7.27
C LYS A 74 10.84 -2.77 -8.32
N GLY A 75 9.60 -2.44 -8.67
CA GLY A 75 9.28 -1.46 -9.71
C GLY A 75 9.19 -0.01 -9.23
N VAL A 76 9.80 0.35 -8.10
CA VAL A 76 9.81 1.71 -7.56
C VAL A 76 11.24 2.15 -7.35
N VAL A 77 11.62 3.28 -7.94
CA VAL A 77 12.94 3.90 -7.77
C VAL A 77 12.77 5.32 -7.27
N VAL A 78 13.29 5.59 -6.07
CA VAL A 78 13.42 6.95 -5.54
C VAL A 78 14.77 7.50 -6.00
N ALA A 79 14.75 8.35 -7.01
CA ALA A 79 15.96 8.92 -7.60
C ALA A 79 16.33 10.22 -6.89
N MET A 80 17.48 10.22 -6.21
CA MET A 80 18.03 11.41 -5.54
C MET A 80 18.83 12.29 -6.50
N LYS A 81 19.22 11.74 -7.66
CA LYS A 81 19.90 12.45 -8.73
C LYS A 81 19.19 12.24 -10.07
N LEU A 82 19.29 13.23 -10.95
CA LEU A 82 18.73 13.15 -12.31
C LEU A 82 19.23 11.93 -13.09
N SER A 83 20.51 11.56 -12.94
CA SER A 83 21.09 10.38 -13.59
C SER A 83 20.44 9.07 -13.13
N GLU A 84 20.04 8.98 -11.87
CA GLU A 84 19.35 7.81 -11.32
C GLU A 84 17.94 7.70 -11.91
N ALA A 85 17.24 8.83 -12.05
CA ALA A 85 15.91 8.88 -12.68
C ALA A 85 15.96 8.43 -14.15
N ILE A 86 16.91 8.94 -14.92
CA ILE A 86 17.11 8.55 -16.33
C ILE A 86 17.42 7.05 -16.43
N THR A 87 18.27 6.52 -15.55
CA THR A 87 18.60 5.09 -15.51
C THR A 87 17.37 4.23 -15.18
N ALA A 88 16.51 4.68 -14.27
CA ALA A 88 15.27 3.99 -13.93
C ALA A 88 14.30 3.95 -15.13
N ILE A 89 14.15 5.08 -15.84
CA ILE A 89 13.33 5.17 -17.05
C ILE A 89 13.81 4.19 -18.11
N ASP A 90 15.12 4.13 -18.38
CA ASP A 90 15.69 3.22 -19.37
C ASP A 90 15.49 1.75 -18.99
N SER A 91 15.69 1.42 -17.71
CA SER A 91 15.47 0.06 -17.20
C SER A 91 14.01 -0.40 -17.36
N MET A 92 13.05 0.50 -17.13
CA MET A 92 11.63 0.19 -17.17
C MET A 92 11.07 0.16 -18.60
N LEU A 93 11.26 1.24 -19.38
CA LEU A 93 10.62 1.43 -20.69
C LEU A 93 11.42 0.87 -21.88
N VAL A 94 12.75 0.80 -21.79
CA VAL A 94 13.60 0.37 -22.92
C VAL A 94 14.01 -1.08 -22.79
N GLN A 95 14.49 -1.47 -21.61
CA GLN A 95 14.97 -2.83 -21.36
C GLN A 95 13.84 -3.81 -21.06
N GLY A 96 12.64 -3.32 -20.75
CA GLY A 96 11.47 -4.15 -20.44
C GLY A 96 11.69 -5.03 -19.21
N SER A 97 12.50 -4.58 -18.24
CA SER A 97 12.95 -5.38 -17.09
C SER A 97 11.82 -5.92 -16.21
N PHE A 98 10.59 -5.43 -16.39
CA PHE A 98 9.39 -5.81 -15.64
C PHE A 98 8.30 -6.44 -16.52
N GLY A 99 8.61 -6.90 -17.74
CA GLY A 99 7.64 -7.49 -18.65
C GLY A 99 6.56 -6.51 -19.07
N SER A 100 5.29 -6.95 -19.14
CA SER A 100 4.16 -6.08 -19.51
C SER A 100 3.94 -4.90 -18.55
N SER A 101 4.31 -5.05 -17.27
CA SER A 101 4.28 -4.00 -16.24
C SER A 101 5.27 -2.86 -16.51
N GLY A 102 6.22 -3.03 -17.44
CA GLY A 102 7.18 -1.99 -17.84
C GLY A 102 6.73 -1.09 -19.00
N SER A 103 5.54 -1.30 -19.57
CA SER A 103 5.08 -0.58 -20.77
C SER A 103 4.58 0.84 -20.52
N LEU A 104 4.26 1.16 -19.26
CA LEU A 104 3.89 2.48 -18.79
C LEU A 104 4.59 2.73 -17.46
N ILE A 105 5.14 3.93 -17.30
CA ILE A 105 5.70 4.39 -16.02
C ILE A 105 4.95 5.61 -15.51
N ILE A 106 5.07 5.82 -14.22
CA ILE A 106 4.52 6.95 -13.49
C ILE A 106 5.67 7.64 -12.79
N ILE A 107 5.79 8.94 -13.04
CA ILE A 107 6.81 9.78 -12.43
C ILE A 107 6.11 10.70 -11.46
N GLU A 108 6.46 10.59 -10.18
CA GLU A 108 5.82 11.31 -9.08
C GLU A 108 6.79 12.27 -8.39
N GLU A 109 6.28 13.37 -7.86
CA GLU A 109 7.03 14.22 -6.94
C GLU A 109 7.52 13.40 -5.72
N PHE A 110 8.71 13.72 -5.23
CA PHE A 110 9.20 13.15 -3.99
C PHE A 110 8.47 13.76 -2.79
N LEU A 111 7.82 12.91 -1.99
CA LEU A 111 7.19 13.33 -0.74
C LEU A 111 8.16 13.13 0.43
N GLU A 112 8.44 14.19 1.17
CA GLU A 112 9.26 14.14 2.39
C GLU A 112 8.34 14.07 3.62
N GLY A 113 8.52 13.03 4.43
CA GLY A 113 7.65 12.77 5.57
C GLY A 113 7.97 11.45 6.25
N GLU A 114 7.02 10.99 7.05
CA GLU A 114 7.06 9.69 7.70
C GLU A 114 6.06 8.74 7.03
N GLU A 115 6.54 7.56 6.60
CA GLU A 115 5.68 6.53 6.00
C GLU A 115 4.87 5.81 7.07
N VAL A 116 3.59 5.55 6.79
CA VAL A 116 2.70 4.79 7.67
C VAL A 116 1.68 4.00 6.86
N SER A 117 1.31 2.82 7.36
CA SER A 117 0.30 1.95 6.77
C SER A 117 -1.03 2.12 7.51
N PHE A 118 -2.08 2.41 6.77
CA PHE A 118 -3.44 2.51 7.30
C PHE A 118 -4.36 1.50 6.63
N PHE A 119 -5.19 0.83 7.42
CA PHE A 119 -6.04 -0.25 6.95
C PHE A 119 -7.51 0.05 7.23
N ALA A 120 -8.38 -0.30 6.29
CA ALA A 120 -9.82 -0.28 6.47
C ALA A 120 -10.47 -1.55 5.89
N LEU A 121 -11.49 -2.06 6.58
CA LEU A 121 -12.43 -3.03 5.98
C LEU A 121 -13.47 -2.26 5.19
N VAL A 122 -13.79 -2.74 4.01
CA VAL A 122 -14.74 -2.08 3.10
C VAL A 122 -15.75 -3.11 2.60
N ASP A 123 -17.03 -2.74 2.55
CA ASP A 123 -18.14 -3.60 2.13
C ASP A 123 -18.82 -3.16 0.81
N GLY A 124 -18.15 -2.26 0.09
CA GLY A 124 -18.63 -1.65 -1.15
C GLY A 124 -19.18 -0.24 -0.97
N GLU A 125 -19.63 0.14 0.22
CA GLU A 125 -20.19 1.47 0.51
C GLU A 125 -19.67 2.06 1.82
N THR A 126 -19.52 1.23 2.85
CA THR A 126 -19.01 1.58 4.17
C THR A 126 -17.54 1.19 4.27
N ALA A 127 -16.76 2.04 4.95
CA ALA A 127 -15.39 1.72 5.36
C ALA A 127 -15.29 1.79 6.89
N LEU A 128 -14.84 0.69 7.49
CA LEU A 128 -14.56 0.59 8.92
C LEU A 128 -13.03 0.63 9.12
N PRO A 129 -12.48 1.66 9.79
CA PRO A 129 -11.05 1.71 10.05
C PRO A 129 -10.63 0.53 10.93
N LEU A 130 -9.47 -0.05 10.61
CA LEU A 130 -8.78 -0.97 11.49
C LEU A 130 -7.83 -0.17 12.39
N GLU A 131 -6.57 -0.58 12.50
CA GLU A 131 -5.54 0.12 13.26
C GLU A 131 -4.34 0.43 12.34
N SER A 132 -3.51 1.38 12.76
CA SER A 132 -2.29 1.72 12.02
C SER A 132 -1.16 0.76 12.35
N ALA A 133 -0.27 0.57 11.38
CA ALA A 133 1.02 -0.09 11.58
C ALA A 133 2.10 0.70 10.85
N GLN A 134 3.32 0.65 11.36
CA GLN A 134 4.48 1.12 10.63
C GLN A 134 5.42 -0.05 10.42
N ASP A 135 5.79 -0.27 9.16
CA ASP A 135 6.72 -1.32 8.75
C ASP A 135 8.11 -0.75 8.48
N HIS A 136 9.14 -1.53 8.81
CA HIS A 136 10.53 -1.27 8.49
C HIS A 136 10.93 -2.10 7.27
N LYS A 137 10.92 -1.47 6.09
CA LYS A 137 11.19 -2.16 4.82
C LYS A 137 12.67 -2.47 4.57
N ARG A 138 13.59 -1.75 5.20
CA ARG A 138 15.03 -1.84 4.93
C ARG A 138 15.68 -3.00 5.68
N VAL A 139 16.60 -3.71 5.02
CA VAL A 139 17.22 -4.92 5.57
C VAL A 139 18.21 -4.66 6.71
N GLY A 140 18.85 -3.49 6.72
CA GLY A 140 19.87 -3.11 7.69
C GLY A 140 19.36 -2.10 8.70
N ASP A 141 19.95 -2.12 9.90
CA ASP A 141 19.68 -1.18 10.97
C ASP A 141 19.83 0.28 10.49
N GLY A 142 18.99 1.17 11.02
CA GLY A 142 18.97 2.59 10.65
C GLY A 142 18.46 2.85 9.23
N ASP A 143 17.55 2.00 8.74
CA ASP A 143 16.96 2.08 7.40
C ASP A 143 17.99 2.00 6.25
N THR A 144 19.00 1.13 6.42
CA THR A 144 20.08 0.94 5.44
C THR A 144 19.89 -0.31 4.57
N GLY A 145 20.55 -0.35 3.40
CA GLY A 145 20.50 -1.49 2.47
C GLY A 145 19.25 -1.52 1.58
N PRO A 146 19.06 -2.56 0.75
CA PRO A 146 17.93 -2.67 -0.18
C PRO A 146 16.58 -2.80 0.54
N ASN A 147 15.49 -2.39 -0.14
CA ASN A 147 14.12 -2.63 0.30
C ASN A 147 13.81 -4.13 0.30
N THR A 148 13.05 -4.58 1.29
CA THR A 148 12.49 -5.93 1.44
C THR A 148 10.96 -5.86 1.44
N GLY A 149 10.28 -6.99 1.66
CA GLY A 149 8.84 -6.99 1.89
C GLY A 149 8.42 -6.49 3.29
N GLY A 150 9.38 -6.27 4.19
CA GLY A 150 9.16 -5.89 5.61
C GLY A 150 10.07 -6.71 6.53
N MET A 151 10.88 -6.05 7.36
CA MET A 151 11.79 -6.69 8.34
C MET A 151 11.20 -6.71 9.76
N GLY A 152 10.14 -5.95 9.97
CA GLY A 152 9.45 -5.88 11.24
C GLY A 152 8.52 -4.68 11.24
N ALA A 153 7.46 -4.78 12.02
CA ALA A 153 6.47 -3.73 12.11
C ALA A 153 5.99 -3.60 13.55
N TYR A 154 5.36 -2.48 13.87
CA TYR A 154 4.73 -2.26 15.16
C TYR A 154 3.39 -1.53 15.03
N SER A 155 2.53 -1.72 16.03
CA SER A 155 1.18 -1.16 16.07
C SER A 155 0.78 -0.84 17.51
N PRO A 156 0.12 0.31 17.78
CA PRO A 156 -0.25 1.36 16.82
C PRO A 156 0.96 2.19 16.39
N ALA A 157 0.89 2.83 15.21
CA ALA A 157 1.91 3.78 14.75
C ALA A 157 1.68 5.18 15.38
N PRO A 158 2.59 5.70 16.23
CA PRO A 158 2.41 6.96 16.97
C PRO A 158 2.22 8.19 16.08
N VAL A 159 2.81 8.18 14.88
CA VAL A 159 2.66 9.24 13.88
C VAL A 159 1.20 9.43 13.45
N LEU A 160 0.40 8.37 13.47
CA LEU A 160 -0.99 8.39 13.04
C LEU A 160 -1.95 8.50 14.22
N THR A 161 -2.05 9.72 14.76
CA THR A 161 -2.97 10.08 15.85
C THR A 161 -4.43 9.83 15.45
N LYS A 162 -5.34 9.72 16.42
CA LYS A 162 -6.78 9.54 16.14
C LYS A 162 -7.36 10.64 15.25
N ASP A 163 -6.96 11.89 15.45
CA ASP A 163 -7.38 13.01 14.62
C ASP A 163 -6.88 12.85 13.18
N LEU A 164 -5.63 12.39 13.01
CA LEU A 164 -5.06 12.15 11.70
C LEU A 164 -5.72 10.95 11.01
N GLN A 165 -6.11 9.92 11.75
CA GLN A 165 -6.91 8.79 11.23
C GLN A 165 -8.26 9.26 10.69
N LEU A 166 -8.93 10.21 11.37
CA LEU A 166 -10.17 10.81 10.86
C LEU A 166 -9.92 11.55 9.54
N VAL A 167 -8.84 12.33 9.45
CA VAL A 167 -8.45 13.01 8.19
C VAL A 167 -8.18 12.00 7.08
N VAL A 168 -7.48 10.90 7.35
CA VAL A 168 -7.24 9.82 6.38
C VAL A 168 -8.56 9.20 5.92
N MET A 169 -9.49 8.95 6.83
CA MET A 169 -10.81 8.41 6.48
C MET A 169 -11.58 9.38 5.57
N GLU A 170 -11.66 10.65 5.94
CA GLU A 170 -12.46 11.67 5.24
C GLU A 170 -11.87 12.07 3.88
N THR A 171 -10.55 12.14 3.77
CA THR A 171 -9.88 12.69 2.58
C THR A 171 -9.33 11.62 1.63
N ILE A 172 -9.09 10.40 2.11
CA ILE A 172 -8.45 9.34 1.31
C ILE A 172 -9.36 8.11 1.19
N ILE A 173 -9.77 7.49 2.30
CA ILE A 173 -10.47 6.20 2.27
C ILE A 173 -11.91 6.35 1.76
N LEU A 174 -12.73 7.19 2.39
CA LEU A 174 -14.13 7.35 2.01
C LEU A 174 -14.29 7.91 0.58
N PRO A 175 -13.49 8.89 0.12
CA PRO A 175 -13.54 9.32 -1.28
C PRO A 175 -13.14 8.21 -2.26
N THR A 176 -12.17 7.36 -1.91
CA THR A 176 -11.79 6.20 -2.73
C THR A 176 -12.93 5.20 -2.83
N VAL A 177 -13.54 4.81 -1.70
CA VAL A 177 -14.66 3.86 -1.70
C VAL A 177 -15.84 4.40 -2.51
N LYS A 178 -16.19 5.68 -2.31
CA LYS A 178 -17.24 6.36 -3.08
C LYS A 178 -16.90 6.42 -4.56
N GLY A 179 -15.65 6.73 -4.91
CA GLY A 179 -15.19 6.81 -6.29
C GLY A 179 -15.27 5.47 -6.99
N MET A 180 -14.77 4.40 -6.36
CA MET A 180 -14.87 3.04 -6.86
C MET A 180 -16.33 2.61 -7.08
N ALA A 181 -17.23 2.92 -6.15
CA ALA A 181 -18.66 2.65 -6.32
C ALA A 181 -19.27 3.44 -7.50
N ALA A 182 -18.90 4.72 -7.66
CA ALA A 182 -19.37 5.57 -8.74
C ALA A 182 -18.84 5.16 -10.13
N GLU A 183 -17.64 4.59 -10.21
CA GLU A 183 -17.10 3.99 -11.44
C GLU A 183 -17.66 2.58 -11.73
N GLY A 184 -18.55 2.06 -10.89
CA GLY A 184 -19.16 0.74 -11.05
C GLY A 184 -18.29 -0.43 -10.61
N CYS A 185 -17.18 -0.18 -9.90
CA CYS A 185 -16.24 -1.17 -9.40
C CYS A 185 -16.18 -1.18 -7.86
N LYS A 186 -17.33 -1.40 -7.20
CA LYS A 186 -17.43 -1.45 -5.72
C LYS A 186 -16.32 -2.33 -5.11
N PHE A 187 -15.61 -1.76 -4.15
CA PHE A 187 -14.51 -2.42 -3.46
C PHE A 187 -15.01 -3.14 -2.21
N ILE A 188 -14.81 -4.46 -2.11
CA ILE A 188 -15.06 -5.25 -0.91
C ILE A 188 -13.73 -5.88 -0.50
N GLY A 189 -13.32 -5.75 0.76
CA GLY A 189 -12.05 -6.32 1.21
C GLY A 189 -11.32 -5.47 2.23
N VAL A 190 -10.02 -5.72 2.35
CA VAL A 190 -9.09 -4.87 3.11
C VAL A 190 -8.48 -3.88 2.15
N LEU A 191 -8.71 -2.58 2.40
CA LEU A 191 -8.02 -1.52 1.71
C LEU A 191 -6.83 -1.07 2.56
N TYR A 192 -5.62 -1.39 2.11
CA TYR A 192 -4.36 -0.92 2.67
C TYR A 192 -3.98 0.35 1.94
N ALA A 193 -3.97 1.48 2.64
CA ALA A 193 -3.38 2.74 2.17
C ALA A 193 -1.93 2.89 2.68
N GLY A 194 -0.96 2.92 1.78
CA GLY A 194 0.39 3.38 2.09
C GLY A 194 0.39 4.90 2.07
N LEU A 195 0.71 5.53 3.19
CA LEU A 195 0.61 6.97 3.39
C LEU A 195 1.97 7.59 3.67
N MET A 196 2.16 8.82 3.20
CA MET A 196 3.21 9.72 3.67
C MET A 196 2.57 10.80 4.52
N ILE A 197 2.98 10.94 5.78
CA ILE A 197 2.63 12.09 6.59
C ILE A 197 3.64 13.19 6.29
N GLU A 198 3.23 14.18 5.51
CA GLU A 198 4.15 15.21 5.00
C GLU A 198 4.81 15.99 6.13
N LYS A 199 6.13 16.10 6.12
CA LYS A 199 6.90 16.82 7.13
C LYS A 199 6.54 18.31 7.22
N LYS A 200 6.16 18.91 6.08
CA LYS A 200 5.85 20.35 5.99
C LYS A 200 4.47 20.71 6.54
N THR A 201 3.49 19.84 6.32
CA THR A 201 2.07 20.14 6.60
C THR A 201 1.48 19.28 7.72
N GLY A 202 2.09 18.14 8.03
CA GLY A 202 1.52 17.11 8.91
C GLY A 202 0.32 16.37 8.30
N LEU A 203 0.00 16.62 7.03
CA LEU A 203 -1.18 16.03 6.36
C LEU A 203 -0.81 14.74 5.61
N PRO A 204 -1.74 13.77 5.52
CA PRO A 204 -1.50 12.51 4.84
C PRO A 204 -1.62 12.69 3.33
N LYS A 205 -0.69 12.08 2.59
CA LYS A 205 -0.81 11.85 1.14
C LYS A 205 -0.73 10.36 0.84
N LEU A 206 -1.60 9.90 -0.06
CA LEU A 206 -1.59 8.52 -0.54
C LEU A 206 -0.36 8.28 -1.43
N ILE A 207 0.43 7.25 -1.11
CA ILE A 207 1.55 6.74 -1.92
C ILE A 207 1.04 5.68 -2.89
N GLU A 208 0.32 4.69 -2.36
CA GLU A 208 -0.22 3.54 -3.10
C GLU A 208 -1.31 2.82 -2.31
N TYR A 209 -2.09 1.99 -3.01
CA TYR A 209 -3.01 1.02 -2.40
C TYR A 209 -2.47 -0.40 -2.56
N ASN A 210 -2.64 -1.21 -1.51
CA ASN A 210 -2.73 -2.66 -1.62
C ASN A 210 -4.18 -3.07 -1.31
N VAL A 211 -4.67 -4.13 -1.94
CA VAL A 211 -6.09 -4.53 -1.84
C VAL A 211 -6.30 -5.80 -1.02
N ARG A 212 -5.40 -6.00 -0.05
CA ARG A 212 -5.31 -7.14 0.87
C ARG A 212 -4.60 -6.71 2.14
N PHE A 213 -4.58 -7.58 3.13
CA PHE A 213 -3.70 -7.39 4.28
C PHE A 213 -2.23 -7.31 3.86
N GLY A 214 -1.48 -6.45 4.55
CA GLY A 214 -0.03 -6.39 4.49
C GLY A 214 0.61 -7.54 5.26
N ASP A 215 1.86 -7.84 4.94
CA ASP A 215 2.69 -8.82 5.64
C ASP A 215 4.05 -8.14 5.85
N PRO A 216 4.46 -7.85 7.10
CA PRO A 216 4.01 -8.44 8.36
C PRO A 216 2.90 -7.69 9.14
N GLU A 217 2.25 -6.68 8.57
CA GLU A 217 1.31 -5.84 9.32
C GLU A 217 0.06 -6.60 9.80
N CYS A 218 -0.40 -7.61 9.05
CA CYS A 218 -1.55 -8.43 9.44
C CYS A 218 -1.36 -9.06 10.83
N GLN A 219 -0.17 -9.60 11.08
CA GLN A 219 0.19 -10.29 12.32
C GLN A 219 -0.01 -9.37 13.53
N LEU A 220 0.33 -8.09 13.40
CA LEU A 220 0.14 -7.08 14.45
C LEU A 220 -1.33 -6.79 14.69
N LEU A 221 -2.08 -6.59 13.61
CA LEU A 221 -3.52 -6.34 13.69
C LEU A 221 -4.20 -7.51 14.39
N MET A 222 -3.86 -8.74 14.04
CA MET A 222 -4.46 -9.95 14.65
C MET A 222 -4.12 -10.10 16.13
N MET A 223 -2.95 -9.62 16.58
CA MET A 223 -2.54 -9.68 18.00
C MET A 223 -3.25 -8.64 18.87
N ARG A 224 -3.65 -7.52 18.27
CA ARG A 224 -4.33 -6.42 18.95
C ARG A 224 -5.85 -6.49 18.83
N LEU A 225 -6.39 -7.16 17.82
CA LEU A 225 -7.84 -7.28 17.63
C LEU A 225 -8.46 -8.17 18.72
N GLU A 226 -9.40 -7.61 19.48
CA GLU A 226 -10.16 -8.34 20.51
C GLU A 226 -11.49 -8.88 19.97
N SER A 227 -12.01 -8.26 18.91
CA SER A 227 -13.25 -8.68 18.25
C SER A 227 -13.08 -9.90 17.34
N ASP A 228 -14.20 -10.57 17.06
CA ASP A 228 -14.24 -11.69 16.11
C ASP A 228 -14.07 -11.19 14.67
N LEU A 229 -12.87 -11.41 14.10
CA LEU A 229 -12.57 -11.06 12.73
C LEU A 229 -13.52 -11.74 11.74
N ALA A 230 -13.87 -13.01 11.94
CA ALA A 230 -14.68 -13.75 10.98
C ALA A 230 -16.07 -13.13 10.81
N GLN A 231 -16.65 -12.62 11.91
CA GLN A 231 -17.91 -11.87 11.86
C GLN A 231 -17.77 -10.57 11.08
N ALA A 232 -16.69 -9.82 11.29
CA ALA A 232 -16.44 -8.58 10.55
C ALA A 232 -16.25 -8.83 9.04
N LEU A 233 -15.48 -9.86 8.67
CA LEU A 233 -15.28 -10.24 7.26
C LEU A 233 -16.59 -10.71 6.62
N LEU A 234 -17.40 -11.50 7.32
CA LEU A 234 -18.70 -11.95 6.84
C LEU A 234 -19.68 -10.77 6.68
N ALA A 235 -19.67 -9.81 7.61
CA ALA A 235 -20.47 -8.60 7.51
C ALA A 235 -20.06 -7.75 6.31
N ALA A 236 -18.75 -7.65 6.02
CA ALA A 236 -18.25 -6.98 4.82
C ALA A 236 -18.73 -7.64 3.53
N CYS A 237 -18.70 -8.98 3.45
CA CYS A 237 -19.25 -9.71 2.31
C CYS A 237 -20.77 -9.47 2.11
N ARG A 238 -21.48 -9.03 3.15
CA ARG A 238 -22.94 -8.82 3.15
C ARG A 238 -23.35 -7.35 3.06
N GLY A 239 -22.42 -6.40 2.97
CA GLY A 239 -22.75 -4.97 2.99
C GLY A 239 -23.28 -4.48 4.35
N GLN A 240 -22.78 -5.07 5.44
CA GLN A 240 -23.30 -4.85 6.80
C GLN A 240 -22.26 -4.24 7.76
N LEU A 241 -21.16 -3.67 7.26
CA LEU A 241 -20.11 -3.12 8.14
C LEU A 241 -20.59 -1.94 8.99
N GLY A 242 -21.61 -1.20 8.55
CA GLY A 242 -22.19 -0.09 9.33
C GLY A 242 -22.79 -0.51 10.68
N GLN A 243 -22.95 -1.81 10.94
CA GLN A 243 -23.44 -2.36 12.21
C GLN A 243 -22.33 -3.02 13.04
N VAL A 244 -21.10 -3.02 12.55
CA VAL A 244 -19.94 -3.67 13.18
C VAL A 244 -19.08 -2.64 13.89
N SER A 245 -18.66 -2.96 15.10
CA SER A 245 -17.62 -2.24 15.84
C SER A 245 -16.50 -3.19 16.22
N LEU A 246 -15.25 -2.77 16.06
CA LEU A 246 -14.08 -3.56 16.46
C LEU A 246 -13.46 -2.99 17.74
N ALA A 247 -13.24 -3.88 18.71
CA ALA A 247 -12.49 -3.61 19.91
C ALA A 247 -11.03 -3.98 19.69
N TRP A 248 -10.14 -3.09 20.14
CA TRP A 248 -8.70 -3.21 19.98
C TRP A 248 -8.03 -3.06 21.33
N SER A 249 -7.05 -3.92 21.58
CA SER A 249 -6.20 -3.85 22.74
C SER A 249 -5.38 -2.55 22.73
N SER A 250 -5.29 -1.91 23.90
CA SER A 250 -4.43 -0.74 24.12
C SER A 250 -2.94 -1.11 24.21
N GLU A 251 -2.62 -2.40 24.37
CA GLU A 251 -1.24 -2.85 24.42
C GLU A 251 -0.60 -2.78 23.02
N PRO A 252 0.62 -2.21 22.91
CA PRO A 252 1.35 -2.23 21.67
C PRO A 252 1.76 -3.67 21.32
N ALA A 253 1.83 -3.94 20.02
CA ALA A 253 2.37 -5.16 19.47
C ALA A 253 3.54 -4.84 18.53
N LEU A 254 4.53 -5.72 18.53
CA LEU A 254 5.69 -5.64 17.66
C LEU A 254 5.97 -7.02 17.06
N VAL A 255 6.31 -7.03 15.77
CA VAL A 255 6.69 -8.22 15.01
C VAL A 255 8.08 -7.99 14.45
N VAL A 256 8.99 -8.93 14.71
CA VAL A 256 10.29 -8.99 14.06
C VAL A 256 10.29 -10.17 13.09
N VAL A 257 10.69 -9.91 11.85
CA VAL A 257 10.87 -10.95 10.83
C VAL A 257 12.28 -11.50 10.95
N ILE A 258 12.41 -12.74 11.42
CA ILE A 258 13.69 -13.45 11.43
C ILE A 258 13.83 -14.16 10.09
N ARG A 259 14.85 -13.76 9.32
CA ARG A 259 15.22 -14.41 8.06
C ARG A 259 16.61 -15.05 8.20
N GLY A 260 16.70 -16.35 7.94
CA GLY A 260 17.98 -17.07 7.84
C GLY A 260 18.56 -17.02 6.43
N GLY A 261 19.86 -16.75 6.30
CA GLY A 261 20.57 -16.87 5.04
C GLY A 261 22.08 -16.61 5.16
N ALA A 262 22.87 -17.66 5.30
CA ALA A 262 24.28 -17.63 4.94
C ALA A 262 24.41 -17.67 3.41
N SER A 263 25.31 -16.83 2.86
CA SER A 263 25.84 -16.82 1.48
C SER A 263 24.97 -16.29 0.31
N THR A 264 25.49 -15.21 -0.28
CA THR A 264 25.50 -14.63 -1.64
C THR A 264 24.64 -15.13 -2.82
N VAL A 265 23.76 -16.11 -2.70
CA VAL A 265 22.79 -16.44 -3.78
C VAL A 265 21.46 -16.80 -3.13
N ALA A 266 20.47 -15.91 -3.25
CA ALA A 266 19.10 -16.22 -2.84
C ALA A 266 18.56 -17.33 -3.75
N GLN A 267 18.61 -18.58 -3.30
CA GLN A 267 17.77 -19.63 -3.87
C GLN A 267 16.33 -19.35 -3.43
N GLU A 268 15.46 -19.03 -4.40
CA GLU A 268 14.01 -19.04 -4.22
C GLU A 268 13.59 -20.42 -3.73
N GLY A 269 13.16 -20.53 -2.47
CA GLY A 269 12.56 -21.77 -1.97
C GLY A 269 12.59 -22.02 -0.46
N GLN A 270 13.46 -21.39 0.34
CA GLN A 270 13.56 -21.69 1.78
C GLN A 270 13.87 -20.47 2.67
N ALA A 271 13.14 -19.37 2.51
CA ALA A 271 13.07 -18.37 3.57
C ALA A 271 11.97 -18.77 4.55
N HIS A 272 12.31 -19.49 5.62
CA HIS A 272 11.43 -19.61 6.77
C HIS A 272 11.45 -18.25 7.50
N ALA A 273 10.43 -17.41 7.28
CA ALA A 273 10.19 -16.26 8.13
C ALA A 273 9.69 -16.79 9.48
N VAL A 274 10.51 -16.69 10.52
CA VAL A 274 10.07 -16.92 11.89
C VAL A 274 9.72 -15.56 12.48
N PHE A 275 8.47 -15.39 12.89
CA PHE A 275 8.03 -14.15 13.52
C PHE A 275 8.30 -14.24 15.03
N CYS A 276 9.10 -13.32 15.57
CA CYS A 276 9.10 -13.07 17.01
C CYS A 276 8.06 -11.99 17.28
N ILE A 277 6.98 -12.36 17.96
CA ILE A 277 5.85 -11.47 18.24
C ILE A 277 5.92 -11.10 19.72
N LEU A 278 6.09 -9.82 20.01
CA LEU A 278 6.11 -9.29 21.37
C LEU A 278 4.86 -8.45 21.59
N LYS A 279 4.11 -8.74 22.65
CA LYS A 279 2.94 -7.97 23.10
C LYS A 279 3.23 -7.41 24.50
N GLY A 280 2.93 -6.13 24.72
CA GLY A 280 3.09 -5.49 26.03
C GLY A 280 4.52 -5.10 26.41
N ILE A 281 5.44 -5.03 25.44
CA ILE A 281 6.82 -4.54 25.66
C ILE A 281 7.00 -3.27 24.84
N LEU A 282 6.72 -2.12 25.46
CA LEU A 282 7.25 -0.77 25.14
C LEU A 282 6.90 0.15 26.32
#